data_AF-A0A165HDI7-F1
#
_entry.id   AF-A0A165HDI7-F1
#
_cell.length_a   1.000
_cell.length_b   1.000
_cell.length_c   1.000
_cell.angle_alpha   90.00
_cell.angle_beta   90.00
_cell.angle_gamma   90.00
#
_symmetry.space_group_name_H-M   'P 1'
#
loop_
_entity.id
_entity.type
_entity.pdbx_description
1 polymer ?
#
loop_
_entity_poly.entity_id
_entity_poly.type
_entity_poly.pdbx_seq_one_letter_code
_entity_poly.pdbx_strand_id
1 'polypeptide(L)'
;LARTGVPGGGAPSRTAIARAMFSRDLADLSSVEKRHVRNAEAQQFRWLNRHGVQAVFSRSCTKMVPNSSSPQAQTCLACHSVAALKIFKNALRVPPPLPENQKFVPHSYREKELGELYLRYHGLSDLVKKVRYHSFSCMLGDFARGVLNGQYKDQEVLLGAVQATITTKQREAKGKQMRNMIYPAAFD
;
A
#
# COMPACT_ATOMS: atom_id res chain seq x y z
N LEU A 1 -4.42 10.11 5.29
CA LEU A 1 -4.17 8.66 5.51
C LEU A 1 -3.33 7.98 4.42
N ALA A 2 -2.91 8.67 3.36
CA ALA A 2 -2.12 8.07 2.27
C ALA A 2 -0.68 7.63 2.66
N ARG A 3 -0.20 8.00 3.85
CA ARG A 3 1.19 7.80 4.29
C ARG A 3 1.44 6.51 5.09
N THR A 4 0.39 5.78 5.45
CA THR A 4 0.52 4.56 6.24
C THR A 4 -0.51 3.54 5.80
N GLY A 5 -0.14 2.26 5.79
CA GLY A 5 -1.07 1.16 5.53
C GLY A 5 -1.65 0.55 6.81
N VAL A 6 -1.24 1.01 7.99
CA VAL A 6 -1.63 0.38 9.25
C VAL A 6 -3.08 0.74 9.63
N PRO A 7 -3.88 -0.21 10.12
CA PRO A 7 -5.30 0.01 10.41
C PRO A 7 -5.58 0.87 11.65
N GLY A 8 -4.57 1.19 12.46
CA GLY A 8 -4.73 1.97 13.68
C GLY A 8 -3.44 2.13 14.47
N GLY A 9 -3.54 2.65 15.69
CA GLY A 9 -2.38 2.81 16.56
C GLY A 9 -2.71 3.19 17.99
N GLY A 10 -1.66 3.38 18.79
CA GLY A 10 -1.74 3.78 20.19
C GLY A 10 -1.88 2.65 21.20
N ALA A 11 -1.76 1.41 20.75
CA ALA A 11 -1.64 0.24 21.61
C ALA A 11 -0.28 0.21 22.33
N PRO A 12 -0.16 -0.53 23.45
CA PRO A 12 1.13 -0.86 24.05
C PRO A 12 2.06 -1.57 23.07
N SER A 13 3.36 -1.56 23.34
CA SER A 13 4.32 -2.24 22.49
C SER A 13 4.05 -3.75 22.43
N ARG A 14 4.33 -4.39 21.29
CA ARG A 14 4.18 -5.84 21.13
C ARG A 14 4.95 -6.64 22.18
N THR A 15 6.10 -6.14 22.63
CA THR A 15 6.89 -6.76 23.71
C THR A 15 6.16 -6.69 25.05
N ALA A 16 5.53 -5.55 25.37
CA ALA A 16 4.72 -5.43 26.59
C ALA A 16 3.50 -6.37 26.54
N ILE A 17 2.83 -6.46 25.38
CA ILE A 17 1.70 -7.37 25.18
C ILE A 17 2.15 -8.83 25.29
N ALA A 18 3.29 -9.20 24.69
CA ALA A 18 3.86 -10.54 24.78
C ALA A 18 4.11 -10.97 26.23
N ARG A 19 4.73 -10.08 27.02
CA ARG A 19 4.97 -10.32 28.45
C ARG A 19 3.67 -10.43 29.24
N ALA A 20 2.68 -9.59 28.95
CA ALA A 20 1.38 -9.64 29.63
C ALA A 20 0.58 -10.92 29.31
N MET A 21 0.67 -11.44 28.09
CA MET A 21 -0.11 -12.62 27.66
C MET A 21 0.59 -13.95 27.91
N PHE A 22 1.92 -14.01 27.79
CA PHE A 22 2.70 -15.25 27.75
C PHE A 22 3.89 -15.29 28.73
N SER A 23 4.10 -14.23 29.51
CA SER A 23 5.24 -14.08 30.44
C SER A 23 6.62 -14.33 29.80
N ARG A 24 6.73 -14.08 28.48
CA ARG A 24 7.94 -14.31 27.68
C ARG A 24 8.20 -13.13 26.75
N ASP A 25 9.44 -13.01 26.29
CA ASP A 25 9.81 -12.00 25.32
C ASP A 25 9.28 -12.34 23.92
N LEU A 26 9.01 -11.29 23.13
CA LEU A 26 8.42 -11.43 21.79
C LEU A 26 9.29 -12.30 20.86
N ALA A 27 10.61 -12.30 21.06
CA ALA A 27 11.53 -13.09 20.24
C ALA A 27 11.27 -14.60 20.38
N ASP A 28 11.02 -15.07 21.60
CA ASP A 28 10.90 -16.47 21.99
C ASP A 28 9.53 -17.08 21.67
N LEU A 29 8.58 -16.25 21.27
CA LEU A 29 7.25 -16.69 20.90
C LEU A 29 7.24 -17.40 19.52
N SER A 30 6.45 -18.45 19.43
CA SER A 30 6.11 -19.12 18.17
C SER A 30 5.39 -18.16 17.20
N SER A 31 5.29 -18.55 15.93
CA SER A 31 4.58 -17.78 14.91
C SER A 31 3.08 -17.60 15.25
N VAL A 32 2.47 -18.59 15.89
CA VAL A 32 1.07 -18.59 16.34
C VAL A 32 0.88 -17.61 17.50
N GLU A 33 1.75 -17.65 18.50
CA GLU A 33 1.71 -16.73 19.64
C GLU A 33 1.97 -15.28 19.20
N LYS A 34 2.94 -15.06 18.30
CA LYS A 34 3.17 -13.75 17.67
C LYS A 34 1.93 -13.24 16.94
N ARG A 35 1.10 -14.12 16.35
CA ARG A 35 -0.19 -13.75 15.76
C ARG A 35 -1.19 -13.33 16.82
N HIS A 36 -1.28 -14.03 17.95
CA HIS A 36 -2.13 -13.63 19.07
C HIS A 36 -1.74 -12.26 19.63
N VAL A 37 -0.44 -11.98 19.78
CA VAL A 37 0.06 -10.65 20.19
C VAL A 37 -0.38 -9.56 19.21
N ARG A 38 -0.28 -9.79 17.89
CA ARG A 38 -0.73 -8.81 16.88
C ARG A 38 -2.25 -8.57 16.93
N ASN A 39 -3.04 -9.62 17.18
CA ASN A 39 -4.48 -9.49 17.32
C ASN A 39 -4.83 -8.68 18.59
N ALA A 40 -4.14 -8.93 19.70
CA ALA A 40 -4.32 -8.19 20.94
C ALA A 40 -3.90 -6.71 20.78
N GLU A 41 -2.78 -6.44 20.09
CA GLU A 41 -2.36 -5.07 19.72
C GLU A 41 -3.49 -4.34 18.97
N ALA A 42 -4.07 -4.98 17.95
CA ALA A 42 -5.15 -4.39 17.18
C ALA A 42 -6.42 -4.11 18.01
N GLN A 43 -6.72 -4.97 18.97
CA GLN A 43 -7.84 -4.77 19.90
C GLN A 43 -7.61 -3.60 20.86
N GLN A 44 -6.34 -3.30 21.19
CA GLN A 44 -5.92 -2.26 22.12
C GLN A 44 -5.56 -0.92 21.43
N PHE A 45 -5.81 -0.78 20.12
CA PHE A 45 -5.65 0.51 19.45
C PHE A 45 -6.53 1.59 20.10
N ARG A 46 -5.97 2.79 20.23
CA ARG A 46 -6.71 3.98 20.69
C ARG A 46 -7.40 4.71 19.54
N TRP A 47 -6.82 4.64 18.34
CA TRP A 47 -7.44 5.16 17.12
C TRP A 47 -7.37 4.14 15.99
N LEU A 48 -8.31 4.27 15.06
CA LEU A 48 -8.45 3.45 13.86
C LEU A 48 -8.36 4.33 12.62
N ASN A 49 -7.56 3.89 11.66
CA ASN A 49 -7.41 4.52 10.35
C ASN A 49 -8.41 3.87 9.39
N ARG A 50 -9.46 4.61 8.99
CA ARG A 50 -10.45 4.13 8.02
C ARG A 50 -10.10 4.70 6.65
N HIS A 51 -9.31 3.95 5.89
CA HIS A 51 -8.83 4.36 4.56
C HIS A 51 -9.95 4.64 3.57
N GLY A 52 -11.05 3.86 3.59
CA GLY A 52 -12.18 4.02 2.66
C GLY A 52 -12.90 5.37 2.76
N VAL A 53 -12.91 6.00 3.94
CA VAL A 53 -13.51 7.34 4.17
C VAL A 53 -12.44 8.40 4.45
N GLN A 54 -11.17 8.05 4.29
CA GLN A 54 -10.00 8.89 4.55
C GLN A 54 -9.98 9.58 5.93
N ALA A 55 -10.57 8.96 6.96
CA ALA A 55 -10.71 9.55 8.29
C ALA A 55 -10.15 8.67 9.41
N VAL A 56 -9.76 9.31 10.51
CA VAL A 56 -9.31 8.67 11.75
C VAL A 56 -10.43 8.71 12.77
N PHE A 57 -10.70 7.58 13.42
CA PHE A 57 -11.72 7.46 14.45
C PHE A 57 -11.09 7.01 15.75
N SER A 58 -11.67 7.44 16.87
CA SER A 58 -11.41 6.79 18.16
C SER A 58 -11.92 5.36 18.16
N ARG A 59 -11.24 4.47 18.87
CA ARG A 59 -11.74 3.11 19.11
C ARG A 59 -13.09 3.12 19.83
N SER A 60 -13.32 4.13 20.66
CA SER A 60 -14.55 4.36 21.43
C SER A 60 -15.48 5.37 20.75
N CYS A 61 -15.42 5.50 19.42
CA CYS A 61 -16.31 6.38 18.66
C CYS A 61 -17.79 6.01 18.91
N THR A 62 -18.61 7.00 19.25
CA THR A 62 -20.05 6.83 19.48
C THR A 62 -20.86 6.71 18.19
N LYS A 63 -20.23 6.95 17.02
CA LYS A 63 -20.80 6.92 15.66
C LYS A 63 -21.90 7.93 15.37
N MET A 64 -22.59 8.39 16.40
CA MET A 64 -23.63 9.40 16.35
C MET A 64 -23.15 10.64 17.09
N VAL A 65 -23.51 11.80 16.55
CA VAL A 65 -23.28 13.10 17.17
C VAL A 65 -24.63 13.79 17.26
N PRO A 66 -24.98 14.42 18.40
CA PRO A 66 -26.24 15.14 18.52
C PRO A 66 -26.36 16.18 17.40
N ASN A 67 -27.55 16.30 16.81
CA ASN A 67 -27.78 17.26 15.75
C ASN A 67 -27.76 18.67 16.35
N SER A 68 -26.62 19.36 16.26
CA SER A 68 -26.53 20.76 16.68
C SER A 68 -26.84 21.66 15.50
N SER A 69 -27.47 22.81 15.76
CA SER A 69 -27.76 23.86 14.76
C SER A 69 -26.50 24.52 14.16
N SER A 70 -25.29 24.11 14.57
CA SER A 70 -24.03 24.67 14.09
C SER A 70 -23.57 23.98 12.79
N PRO A 71 -23.20 24.74 11.75
CA PRO A 71 -22.72 24.20 10.48
C PRO A 71 -21.31 23.59 10.53
N GLN A 72 -20.64 23.58 11.69
CA GLN A 72 -19.33 22.94 11.83
C GLN A 72 -19.48 21.43 11.96
N ALA A 73 -18.69 20.68 11.17
CA ALA A 73 -18.64 19.23 11.21
C ALA A 73 -18.32 18.74 12.63
N GLN A 74 -19.34 18.27 13.34
CA GLN A 74 -19.16 17.80 14.71
C GLN A 74 -18.63 16.37 14.70
N THR A 75 -17.49 16.17 15.34
CA THR A 75 -17.00 14.84 15.71
C THR A 75 -17.46 14.51 17.12
N CYS A 76 -17.76 13.25 17.42
CA CYS A 76 -17.99 12.86 18.81
C CYS A 76 -16.77 13.18 19.69
N LEU A 77 -16.99 13.43 20.98
CA LEU A 77 -15.93 13.79 21.94
C LEU A 77 -14.79 12.77 21.97
N ALA A 78 -15.11 11.48 21.84
CA ALA A 78 -14.11 10.41 21.79
C ALA A 78 -13.18 10.53 20.57
N CYS A 79 -13.72 10.83 19.39
CA CYS A 79 -12.91 11.07 18.18
C CYS A 79 -12.13 12.38 18.28
N HIS A 80 -12.75 13.43 18.84
CA HIS A 80 -12.09 14.71 19.05
C HIS A 80 -10.86 14.57 19.96
N SER A 81 -10.96 13.79 21.04
CA SER A 81 -9.87 13.59 22.00
C SER A 81 -8.65 12.86 21.44
N VAL A 82 -8.79 12.11 20.32
CA VAL A 82 -7.64 11.47 19.64
C VAL A 82 -6.59 12.50 19.25
N ALA A 83 -7.02 13.67 18.76
CA ALA A 83 -6.11 14.75 18.36
C ALA A 83 -5.27 15.29 19.54
N ALA A 84 -5.77 15.15 20.77
CA ALA A 84 -5.07 15.58 21.97
C ALA A 84 -4.03 14.56 22.46
N LEU A 85 -4.11 13.28 22.05
CA LEU A 85 -3.20 12.23 22.51
C LEU A 85 -1.76 12.51 22.08
N LYS A 86 -0.83 12.58 23.05
CA LYS A 86 0.61 12.77 22.79
C LYS A 86 1.16 11.74 21.80
N ILE A 87 0.78 10.48 21.97
CA ILE A 87 1.21 9.38 21.07
C ILE A 87 0.69 9.55 19.64
N PHE A 88 -0.50 10.12 19.47
CA PHE A 88 -1.06 10.40 18.14
C PHE A 88 -0.33 11.56 17.48
N LYS A 89 -0.08 12.65 18.22
CA LYS A 89 0.73 13.78 17.75
C LYS A 89 2.14 13.34 17.33
N ASN A 90 2.77 12.44 18.11
CA ASN A 90 4.06 11.87 17.77
C ASN A 90 4.01 11.08 16.46
N ALA A 91 2.97 10.25 16.25
CA ALA A 91 2.79 9.49 15.02
C ALA A 91 2.63 10.40 13.78
N LEU A 92 1.92 11.53 13.91
CA LEU A 92 1.74 12.50 12.82
C LEU A 92 3.06 13.18 12.40
N ARG A 93 4.00 13.36 13.34
CA ARG A 93 5.30 13.99 13.11
C ARG A 93 6.31 13.09 12.39
N VAL A 94 6.08 11.78 12.32
CA VAL A 94 7.00 10.85 11.64
C VAL A 94 6.91 11.06 10.13
N PRO A 95 7.95 11.57 9.44
CA PRO A 95 7.90 11.80 8.00
C PRO A 95 7.73 10.49 7.22
N PRO A 96 7.12 10.51 6.02
CA PRO A 96 7.11 9.34 5.17
C PRO A 96 8.56 8.95 4.79
N PRO A 97 8.87 7.66 4.67
CA PRO A 97 10.19 7.24 4.20
C PRO A 97 10.41 7.70 2.75
N LEU A 98 11.64 8.08 2.42
CA LEU A 98 12.06 8.36 1.05
C LEU A 98 11.79 7.14 0.14
N PRO A 99 11.48 7.33 -1.15
CA PRO A 99 11.14 6.24 -2.07
C PRO A 99 12.13 5.06 -2.03
N GLU A 100 13.43 5.34 -2.04
CA GLU A 100 14.52 4.37 -1.95
C GLU A 100 14.54 3.56 -0.64
N ASN A 101 13.97 4.14 0.43
CA ASN A 101 13.89 3.54 1.76
C ASN A 101 12.57 2.81 2.02
N GLN A 102 11.55 2.97 1.16
CA GLN A 102 10.27 2.27 1.30
C GLN A 102 10.43 0.75 1.32
N LYS A 103 11.45 0.22 0.62
CA LYS A 103 11.78 -1.21 0.60
C LYS A 103 12.16 -1.78 1.98
N PHE A 104 12.56 -0.93 2.94
CA PHE A 104 12.95 -1.33 4.29
C PHE A 104 11.79 -1.29 5.30
N VAL A 105 10.61 -0.77 4.92
CA VAL A 105 9.44 -0.75 5.82
C VAL A 105 9.10 -2.19 6.22
N PRO A 106 9.01 -2.56 7.51
CA PRO A 106 8.72 -3.93 7.90
C PRO A 106 7.43 -4.46 7.26
N HIS A 107 7.43 -5.71 6.78
CA HIS A 107 6.26 -6.33 6.15
C HIS A 107 4.99 -6.28 7.03
N SER A 108 5.16 -6.28 8.36
CA SER A 108 4.03 -6.18 9.30
C SER A 108 3.33 -4.82 9.34
N TYR A 109 3.90 -3.79 8.69
CA TYR A 109 3.28 -2.47 8.52
C TYR A 109 2.80 -2.23 7.09
N ARG A 110 2.90 -3.25 6.22
CA ARG A 110 2.41 -3.21 4.85
C ARG A 110 1.10 -3.98 4.79
N GLU A 111 0.06 -3.39 4.20
CA GLU A 111 -1.21 -4.07 3.96
C GLU A 111 -1.11 -4.85 2.64
N LYS A 112 -0.70 -6.13 2.75
CA LYS A 112 -0.37 -6.95 1.57
C LYS A 112 -1.61 -7.24 0.75
N GLU A 113 -2.73 -7.51 1.42
CA GLU A 113 -4.01 -7.91 0.85
C GLU A 113 -4.59 -6.78 -0.01
N LEU A 114 -4.56 -5.53 0.47
CA LEU A 114 -4.98 -4.36 -0.34
C LEU A 114 -4.06 -4.16 -1.54
N GLY A 115 -2.75 -4.35 -1.38
CA GLY A 115 -1.80 -4.27 -2.50
C GLY A 115 -2.07 -5.32 -3.57
N GLU A 116 -2.30 -6.57 -3.18
CA GLU A 116 -2.66 -7.65 -4.11
C GLU A 116 -4.00 -7.38 -4.80
N LEU A 117 -5.00 -6.89 -4.07
CA LEU A 117 -6.30 -6.57 -4.64
C LEU A 117 -6.20 -5.44 -5.68
N TYR A 118 -5.44 -4.38 -5.38
CA TYR A 118 -5.16 -3.31 -6.33
C TYR A 118 -4.48 -3.84 -7.60
N LEU A 119 -3.47 -4.69 -7.45
CA LEU A 119 -2.81 -5.35 -8.59
C LEU A 119 -3.77 -6.22 -9.41
N ARG A 120 -4.78 -6.85 -8.79
CA ARG A 120 -5.81 -7.61 -9.53
C ARG A 120 -6.72 -6.68 -10.32
N TYR A 121 -7.21 -5.60 -9.72
CA TYR A 121 -8.07 -4.63 -10.43
C TYR A 121 -7.40 -3.99 -11.63
N HIS A 122 -6.08 -3.80 -11.58
CA HIS A 122 -5.31 -3.26 -12.70
C HIS A 122 -4.74 -4.32 -13.66
N GLY A 123 -5.05 -5.61 -13.46
CA GLY A 123 -4.51 -6.69 -14.31
C GLY A 123 -3.00 -6.88 -14.19
N LEU A 124 -2.36 -6.37 -13.14
CA LEU A 124 -0.91 -6.39 -12.90
C LEU A 124 -0.47 -7.53 -11.98
N SER A 125 -1.39 -8.37 -11.51
CA SER A 125 -1.09 -9.44 -10.55
C SER A 125 -0.01 -10.39 -11.04
N ASP A 126 -0.08 -10.79 -12.30
CA ASP A 126 0.83 -11.78 -12.86
C ASP A 126 2.20 -11.19 -13.23
N LEU A 127 2.30 -9.86 -13.28
CA LEU A 127 3.56 -9.14 -13.44
C LEU A 127 4.36 -9.09 -12.14
N VAL A 128 3.67 -9.05 -10.99
CA VAL A 128 4.29 -8.86 -9.66
C VAL A 128 4.45 -10.17 -8.90
N LYS A 129 3.62 -11.18 -9.16
CA LYS A 129 3.78 -12.51 -8.56
C LYS A 129 5.14 -13.08 -8.96
N LYS A 130 5.96 -13.42 -7.95
CA LYS A 130 7.19 -14.20 -8.12
C LYS A 130 6.82 -15.61 -8.56
N VAL A 131 6.59 -15.81 -9.86
CA VAL A 131 6.56 -17.15 -10.44
C VAL A 131 7.98 -17.71 -10.32
N ARG A 132 8.11 -18.91 -9.75
CA ARG A 132 9.42 -19.58 -9.60
C ARG A 132 10.06 -19.72 -10.98
N TYR A 133 11.28 -19.19 -11.12
CA TYR A 133 12.26 -19.40 -12.19
C TYR A 133 11.77 -19.35 -13.66
N HIS A 134 12.41 -18.49 -14.47
CA HIS A 134 12.42 -18.54 -15.94
C HIS A 134 11.06 -18.48 -16.65
N SER A 135 10.02 -17.89 -16.05
CA SER A 135 8.80 -17.57 -16.82
C SER A 135 8.98 -16.27 -17.60
N PHE A 136 8.41 -16.21 -18.81
CA PHE A 136 8.39 -15.01 -19.65
C PHE A 136 7.83 -13.78 -18.91
N SER A 137 6.88 -13.99 -17.99
CA SER A 137 6.30 -12.93 -17.15
C SER A 137 7.31 -12.25 -16.21
N CYS A 138 8.27 -13.00 -15.67
CA CYS A 138 9.34 -12.42 -14.85
C CYS A 138 10.26 -11.55 -15.71
N MET A 139 10.62 -12.01 -16.92
CA MET A 139 11.42 -11.23 -17.86
C MET A 139 10.69 -9.94 -18.27
N LEU A 140 9.38 -9.98 -18.55
CA LEU A 140 8.59 -8.79 -18.85
C LEU A 140 8.58 -7.78 -17.68
N GLY A 141 8.50 -8.28 -16.44
CA GLY A 141 8.59 -7.45 -15.24
C GLY A 141 9.96 -6.77 -15.10
N ASP A 142 11.04 -7.49 -15.37
CA ASP A 142 12.40 -6.94 -15.34
C ASP A 142 12.65 -5.99 -16.52
N PHE A 143 12.15 -6.30 -17.72
CA PHE A 143 12.19 -5.41 -18.88
C PHE A 143 11.47 -4.09 -18.57
N ALA A 144 10.23 -4.14 -18.08
CA ALA A 144 9.49 -2.94 -17.70
C ALA A 144 10.24 -2.11 -16.64
N ARG A 145 10.83 -2.77 -15.63
CA ARG A 145 11.64 -2.08 -14.62
C ARG A 145 12.90 -1.45 -15.22
N GLY A 146 13.57 -2.14 -16.13
CA GLY A 146 14.75 -1.63 -16.81
C GLY A 146 14.43 -0.43 -17.70
N VAL A 147 13.31 -0.45 -18.43
CA VAL A 147 12.83 0.70 -19.22
C VAL A 147 12.58 1.90 -18.31
N LEU A 148 11.83 1.71 -17.21
CA LEU A 148 11.51 2.79 -16.26
C LEU A 148 12.76 3.38 -15.58
N ASN A 149 13.76 2.53 -15.30
CA ASN A 149 15.04 2.95 -14.75
C ASN A 149 16.00 3.53 -15.80
N GLY A 150 15.60 3.55 -17.08
CA GLY A 150 16.40 4.06 -18.17
C GLY A 150 17.54 3.16 -18.63
N GLN A 151 17.54 1.87 -18.26
CA GLN A 151 18.60 0.92 -18.61
C GLN A 151 18.65 0.58 -20.11
N TYR A 152 17.56 0.84 -20.84
CA TYR A 152 17.44 0.56 -22.27
C TYR A 152 17.31 1.84 -23.12
N LYS A 153 17.64 3.02 -22.58
CA LYS A 153 17.47 4.31 -23.29
C LYS A 153 18.17 4.33 -24.65
N ASP A 154 19.35 3.70 -24.73
CA ASP A 154 20.15 3.66 -25.96
C ASP A 154 19.71 2.54 -26.93
N GLN A 155 18.70 1.74 -26.56
CA GLN A 155 18.15 0.66 -27.40
C GLN A 155 16.87 1.11 -28.12
N GLU A 156 16.93 2.26 -28.80
CA GLU A 156 15.77 2.90 -29.43
C GLU A 156 15.03 1.99 -30.42
N VAL A 157 15.76 1.19 -31.20
CA VAL A 157 15.16 0.23 -32.14
C VAL A 157 14.33 -0.82 -31.39
N LEU A 158 14.85 -1.41 -30.31
CA LEU A 158 14.13 -2.40 -29.53
C LEU A 158 12.89 -1.77 -28.87
N LEU A 159 13.07 -0.64 -28.20
CA LEU A 159 11.97 0.07 -27.55
C LEU A 159 10.89 0.46 -28.55
N GLY A 160 11.30 0.92 -29.74
CA GLY A 160 10.38 1.28 -30.79
C GLY A 160 9.64 0.09 -31.40
N ALA A 161 10.30 -1.07 -31.57
CA ALA A 161 9.65 -2.30 -32.03
C ALA A 161 8.54 -2.74 -31.07
N VAL A 162 8.83 -2.69 -29.77
CA VAL A 162 7.87 -3.01 -28.71
C VAL A 162 6.71 -2.02 -28.72
N GLN A 163 6.99 -0.71 -28.82
CA GLN A 163 5.97 0.33 -28.89
C GLN A 163 5.05 0.19 -30.11
N ALA A 164 5.63 -0.06 -31.29
CA ALA A 164 4.88 -0.28 -32.52
C ALA A 164 3.97 -1.52 -32.39
N THR A 165 4.51 -2.62 -31.87
CA THR A 165 3.75 -3.86 -31.67
C THR A 165 2.58 -3.66 -30.72
N ILE A 166 2.78 -2.98 -29.58
CA ILE A 166 1.71 -2.66 -28.62
C ILE A 166 0.64 -1.78 -29.28
N THR A 167 1.06 -0.76 -30.03
CA THR A 167 0.14 0.17 -30.71
C THR A 167 -0.71 -0.55 -31.75
N THR A 168 -0.12 -1.42 -32.54
CA THR A 168 -0.82 -2.29 -33.50
C THR A 168 -1.88 -3.12 -32.78
N LYS A 169 -1.52 -3.85 -31.72
CA LYS A 169 -2.49 -4.68 -30.98
C LYS A 169 -3.61 -3.86 -30.33
N GLN A 170 -3.32 -2.66 -29.82
CA GLN A 170 -4.35 -1.76 -29.29
C GLN A 170 -5.31 -1.25 -30.37
N ARG A 171 -4.82 -1.00 -31.60
CA ARG A 171 -5.66 -0.59 -32.73
C ARG A 171 -6.54 -1.75 -33.21
N GLU A 172 -5.96 -2.95 -33.36
CA GLU A 172 -6.71 -4.18 -33.70
C GLU A 172 -7.86 -4.41 -32.71
N ALA A 173 -7.58 -4.35 -31.40
CA ALA A 173 -8.58 -4.55 -30.36
C ALA A 173 -9.72 -3.51 -30.38
N LYS A 174 -9.48 -2.33 -30.97
CA LYS A 174 -10.46 -1.25 -31.14
C LYS A 174 -11.11 -1.25 -32.53
N GLY A 175 -10.83 -2.26 -33.37
CA GLY A 175 -11.32 -2.33 -34.76
C GLY A 175 -10.79 -1.22 -35.66
N LYS A 176 -9.67 -0.57 -35.30
CA LYS A 176 -9.09 0.53 -36.07
C LYS A 176 -8.13 0.01 -37.14
N GLN A 177 -8.19 0.61 -38.31
CA GLN A 177 -7.21 0.37 -39.39
C GLN A 177 -5.82 0.89 -39.02
N MET A 178 -4.78 0.34 -39.64
CA MET A 178 -3.38 0.72 -39.40
C MET A 178 -2.93 1.99 -40.14
N ARG A 179 -3.85 2.65 -40.87
CA ARG A 179 -3.55 3.90 -41.56
C ARG A 179 -3.11 4.98 -40.56
N ASN A 180 -2.15 5.81 -40.95
CA ASN A 180 -1.57 6.89 -40.13
C ASN A 180 -1.06 6.38 -38.77
N MET A 181 -0.41 5.21 -38.74
CA MET A 181 0.35 4.81 -37.56
C MET A 181 1.72 5.48 -37.61
N ILE A 182 2.07 6.19 -36.54
CA ILE A 182 3.38 6.82 -36.39
C ILE A 182 4.32 5.75 -35.85
N TYR A 183 5.36 5.45 -36.61
CA TYR A 183 6.43 4.57 -36.17
C TYR A 183 7.51 5.40 -35.46
N PRO A 184 8.21 4.82 -34.47
CA PRO A 184 9.35 5.48 -33.84
C PRO A 184 10.45 5.78 -34.86
N ALA A 185 11.12 6.92 -34.73
CA ALA A 185 12.15 7.40 -35.67
C ALA A 185 13.29 6.40 -35.93
N ALA A 186 13.52 5.46 -35.02
CA ALA A 186 14.50 4.39 -35.17
C ALA A 186 14.16 3.38 -36.30
N PHE A 187 12.99 3.49 -36.93
CA PHE A 187 12.57 2.68 -38.08
C PHE A 187 12.46 3.47 -39.39
N ASP A 188 12.78 4.77 -39.37
CA ASP A 188 12.89 5.64 -40.54
C ASP A 188 14.36 5.74 -41.00
#